data_AF-A0A242ZE00-F1
#
_entry.id   AF-A0A242ZE00-F1
#
_cell.length_a   1.000
_cell.length_b   1.000
_cell.length_c   1.000
_cell.angle_alpha   90.00
_cell.angle_beta   90.00
_cell.angle_gamma   90.00
#
_symmetry.space_group_name_H-M   'P 1'
#
loop_
_entity.id
_entity.type
_entity.pdbx_description
1 polymer ?
#
loop_
_entity_poly.entity_id
_entity_poly.type
_entity_poly.pdbx_seq_one_letter_code
_entity_poly.pdbx_strand_id
1 'polypeptide(L)'
;MHEITRWDLDRLYPIEDIVTPILRLKEQYYATKDVEILSKLIRAIEKAEYFLYCRSAEESISSDLAISTTTVKDLKKEVQQVIQKSEMETSNNLNTNLIKDELGAWENMYIQLRNKIEIEHNNMQISFGQVNHIAMNSDNEKERVEVFELLTNALHKEKEIFATVLNQIGRIRNTKSNELEDRRILTQSLHANGITETVLLQMWNATEENLDKLVSALNVYKKGRASITWHELMTVKENNEVIIPFSVAVQNIYDALKNIDEELAEFARNAIENGWVDAEPRDNKPPGGFCAPFFSEKESRISMRYDGSIDSVRVLAHELGHAWHFYNMSFEQSTSFLDGYLPMSTAESASIFFETVLLNYLIQTTDSLDMKKSLLSWKIRNCFNYVMAIRASFEFEKIFYEKCKEGPLSADEIEKLSIVAQETVYGNALSEYQPFVWMKYVQFYIADVPFYNYPYTFGYLASFSLLEIAKESKSTFHLKYKEFLRETGKAPVEELLKKHFETDLKSYVFWDKAFRQISKDIDEYLRLM
;
A
#
# COMPACT_ATOMS: atom_id res chain seq x y z
N MET A 1 -10.66 -19.23 21.86
CA MET A 1 -11.79 -19.19 20.91
C MET A 1 -12.09 -17.72 20.70
N HIS A 2 -11.36 -17.04 19.81
CA HIS A 2 -11.60 -15.62 19.58
C HIS A 2 -12.69 -15.49 18.51
N GLU A 3 -13.83 -14.94 18.90
CA GLU A 3 -14.81 -14.40 17.96
C GLU A 3 -14.15 -13.28 17.14
N ILE A 4 -14.70 -12.96 15.97
CA ILE A 4 -14.21 -11.84 15.16
C ILE A 4 -14.23 -10.57 16.03
N THR A 5 -13.09 -9.89 16.12
CA THR A 5 -12.88 -8.82 17.10
C THR A 5 -13.35 -7.47 16.59
N ARG A 6 -13.78 -6.61 17.52
CA ARG A 6 -13.81 -5.16 17.37
C ARG A 6 -12.65 -4.56 18.16
N TRP A 7 -12.08 -3.47 17.65
CA TRP A 7 -11.09 -2.73 18.41
C TRP A 7 -11.71 -1.99 19.60
N ASP A 8 -10.88 -1.58 20.55
CA ASP A 8 -11.23 -0.70 21.67
C ASP A 8 -10.56 0.65 21.46
N LEU A 9 -11.29 1.57 20.80
CA LEU A 9 -10.84 2.94 20.58
C LEU A 9 -11.00 3.80 21.85
N ASP A 10 -12.03 3.54 22.66
CA ASP A 10 -12.35 4.34 23.86
C ASP A 10 -11.18 4.35 24.86
N ARG A 11 -10.39 3.28 24.93
CA ARG A 11 -9.16 3.23 25.74
C ARG A 11 -8.14 4.33 25.41
N LEU A 12 -8.09 4.81 24.18
CA LEU A 12 -7.06 5.76 23.72
C LEU A 12 -7.35 7.19 24.19
N TYR A 13 -8.62 7.56 24.32
CA TYR A 13 -9.08 8.86 24.81
C TYR A 13 -10.18 8.66 25.87
N PRO A 14 -9.82 8.66 27.17
CA PRO A 14 -10.79 8.49 28.25
C PRO A 14 -11.66 9.72 28.52
N ILE A 15 -11.37 10.85 27.86
CA ILE A 15 -12.08 12.14 27.98
C ILE A 15 -12.40 12.60 26.55
N GLU A 16 -13.58 13.17 26.32
CA GLU A 16 -14.01 13.71 25.01
C GLU A 16 -13.12 14.86 24.50
N ASP A 17 -12.32 15.48 25.37
CA ASP A 17 -11.47 16.62 25.03
C ASP A 17 -10.10 16.20 24.44
N ILE A 18 -10.08 16.07 23.12
CA ILE A 18 -8.89 15.71 22.32
C ILE A 18 -7.96 16.91 22.11
N VAL A 19 -8.49 18.14 22.07
CA VAL A 19 -7.80 19.33 21.54
C VAL A 19 -7.07 20.12 22.61
N THR A 20 -7.65 20.30 23.81
CA THR A 20 -7.05 21.14 24.86
C THR A 20 -5.65 20.68 25.29
N PRO A 21 -5.36 19.37 25.46
CA PRO A 21 -4.00 18.93 25.79
C PRO A 21 -2.95 19.33 24.74
N ILE A 22 -3.33 19.30 23.45
CA ILE A 22 -2.47 19.69 22.33
C ILE A 22 -2.17 21.19 22.40
N LEU A 23 -3.19 22.02 22.64
CA LEU A 23 -3.03 23.47 22.74
C LEU A 23 -2.08 23.86 23.88
N ARG A 24 -2.15 23.18 25.03
CA ARG A 24 -1.23 23.41 26.15
C ARG A 24 0.22 23.06 25.79
N LEU A 25 0.45 21.93 25.13
CA LEU A 25 1.78 21.53 24.66
C LEU A 25 2.33 22.54 23.63
N LYS A 26 1.47 23.04 22.74
CA LYS A 26 1.82 24.07 21.76
C LYS A 26 2.26 25.37 22.45
N GLU A 27 1.48 25.86 23.42
CA GLU A 27 1.84 27.07 24.20
C GLU A 27 3.19 26.89 24.92
N GLN A 28 3.38 25.73 25.58
CA GLN A 28 4.63 25.40 26.25
C GLN A 28 5.82 25.36 25.29
N TYR A 29 5.66 24.72 24.12
CA TYR A 29 6.72 24.68 23.11
C TYR A 29 7.03 26.08 22.58
N TYR A 30 6.02 26.91 22.31
CA TYR A 30 6.25 28.26 21.79
C TYR A 30 6.95 29.17 22.80
N ALA A 31 6.74 28.94 24.10
CA ALA A 31 7.42 29.66 25.17
C ALA A 31 8.86 29.17 25.40
N THR A 32 9.12 27.87 25.30
CA THR A 32 10.40 27.25 25.72
C THR A 32 11.35 26.91 24.56
N LYS A 33 10.80 26.62 23.38
CA LYS A 33 11.50 26.03 22.23
C LYS A 33 12.21 24.70 22.55
N ASP A 34 11.72 23.99 23.56
CA ASP A 34 12.26 22.71 23.99
C ASP A 34 11.91 21.57 23.01
N VAL A 35 12.91 20.78 22.63
CA VAL A 35 12.79 19.71 21.64
C VAL A 35 11.99 18.51 22.16
N GLU A 36 12.05 18.22 23.46
CA GLU A 36 11.28 17.15 24.08
C GLU A 36 9.79 17.52 24.11
N ILE A 37 9.48 18.80 24.38
CA ILE A 37 8.10 19.32 24.31
C ILE A 37 7.60 19.29 22.85
N LEU A 38 8.44 19.63 21.86
CA LEU A 38 8.07 19.49 20.44
C LEU A 38 7.73 18.03 20.09
N SER A 39 8.55 17.06 20.52
CA SER A 39 8.29 15.65 20.27
C SER A 39 6.97 15.18 20.90
N LYS A 40 6.69 15.63 22.13
CA LYS A 40 5.40 15.38 22.82
C LYS A 40 4.22 16.02 22.09
N LEU A 41 4.38 17.25 21.58
CA LEU A 41 3.36 17.95 20.81
C LEU A 41 3.03 17.22 19.51
N ILE A 42 4.04 16.79 18.75
CA ILE A 42 3.88 16.02 17.51
C ILE A 42 3.11 14.73 17.78
N ARG A 43 3.56 13.93 18.76
CA ARG A 43 2.89 12.68 19.14
C ARG A 43 1.45 12.88 19.59
N ALA A 44 1.13 13.99 20.27
CA ALA A 44 -0.23 14.31 20.68
C ALA A 44 -1.13 14.68 19.48
N ILE A 45 -0.59 15.40 18.50
CA ILE A 45 -1.29 15.72 17.24
C ILE A 45 -1.54 14.46 16.42
N GLU A 46 -0.53 13.62 16.22
CA GLU A 46 -0.65 12.35 15.48
C GLU A 46 -1.65 11.41 16.15
N LYS A 47 -1.57 11.24 17.47
CA LYS A 47 -2.54 10.45 18.23
C LYS A 47 -3.97 10.93 17.98
N ALA A 48 -4.20 12.23 18.00
CA ALA A 48 -5.52 12.80 17.73
C ALA A 48 -5.96 12.58 16.27
N GLU A 49 -5.06 12.82 15.31
CA GLU A 49 -5.32 12.64 13.87
C GLU A 49 -5.72 11.19 13.57
N TYR A 50 -4.92 10.22 14.04
CA TYR A 50 -5.18 8.80 13.84
C TYR A 50 -6.41 8.30 14.60
N PHE A 51 -6.67 8.81 15.81
CA PHE A 51 -7.90 8.49 16.54
C PHE A 51 -9.14 8.95 15.78
N LEU A 52 -9.16 10.20 15.31
CA LEU A 52 -10.27 10.76 14.54
C LEU A 52 -10.45 10.03 13.20
N TYR A 53 -9.35 9.63 12.55
CA TYR A 53 -9.38 8.77 11.37
C TYR A 53 -10.04 7.41 11.67
N CYS A 54 -9.63 6.73 12.74
CA CYS A 54 -10.24 5.46 13.16
C CYS A 54 -11.74 5.62 13.44
N ARG A 55 -12.16 6.71 14.11
CA ARG A 55 -13.58 7.00 14.36
C ARG A 55 -14.38 7.22 13.09
N SER A 56 -13.80 7.91 12.11
CA SER A 56 -14.45 8.11 10.80
C SER A 56 -14.67 6.81 10.02
N ALA A 57 -13.95 5.74 10.38
CA ALA A 57 -14.12 4.41 9.80
C ALA A 57 -15.20 3.55 10.51
N GLU A 58 -15.59 3.87 11.75
CA GLU A 58 -16.65 3.16 12.48
C GLU A 58 -18.05 3.65 12.09
N GLU A 59 -18.24 4.98 12.08
CA GLU A 59 -19.55 5.61 12.04
C GLU A 59 -19.59 6.78 11.05
N SER A 60 -20.81 7.18 10.67
CA SER A 60 -21.01 8.41 9.89
C SER A 60 -20.47 9.61 10.65
N ILE A 61 -19.63 10.41 10.01
CA ILE A 61 -18.96 11.58 10.59
C ILE A 61 -20.00 12.56 11.18
N SER A 62 -20.01 12.71 12.51
CA SER A 62 -20.79 13.74 13.19
C SER A 62 -20.19 15.13 12.96
N SER A 63 -20.99 16.20 13.16
CA SER A 63 -20.50 17.58 13.07
C SER A 63 -19.29 17.83 13.97
N ASP A 64 -19.31 17.27 15.18
CA ASP A 64 -18.29 17.51 16.21
C ASP A 64 -16.98 16.79 15.87
N LEU A 65 -17.07 15.59 15.27
CA LEU A 65 -15.93 14.86 14.74
C LEU A 65 -15.27 15.62 13.58
N ALA A 66 -16.07 16.20 12.69
CA ALA A 66 -15.58 17.00 11.57
C ALA A 66 -14.85 18.29 12.02
N ILE A 67 -15.39 18.98 13.03
CA ILE A 67 -14.77 20.17 13.62
C ILE A 67 -13.43 19.82 14.26
N SER A 68 -13.41 18.74 15.06
CA SER A 68 -12.18 18.26 15.71
C SER A 68 -11.13 17.85 14.69
N THR A 69 -11.54 17.15 13.62
CA THR A 69 -10.64 16.74 12.52
C THR A 69 -10.02 17.93 11.81
N THR A 70 -10.83 18.95 11.48
CA THR A 70 -10.32 20.19 10.87
C THR A 70 -9.33 20.89 11.80
N THR A 71 -9.67 21.02 13.08
CA THR A 71 -8.83 21.69 14.08
C THR A 71 -7.47 21.00 14.24
N VAL A 72 -7.45 19.67 14.35
CA VAL A 72 -6.21 18.89 14.47
C VAL A 72 -5.36 19.01 13.19
N LYS A 73 -5.98 18.97 12.01
CA LYS A 73 -5.27 19.18 10.73
C LYS A 73 -4.64 20.57 10.65
N ASP A 74 -5.33 21.61 11.10
CA ASP A 74 -4.79 22.98 11.12
C ASP A 74 -3.63 23.12 12.11
N LEU A 75 -3.74 22.51 13.30
CA LEU A 75 -2.65 22.44 14.27
C LEU A 75 -1.42 21.72 13.72
N LYS A 76 -1.61 20.58 13.03
CA LYS A 76 -0.53 19.86 12.36
C LYS A 76 0.18 20.75 11.34
N LYS A 77 -0.57 21.41 10.46
CA LYS A 77 -0.03 22.35 9.46
C LYS A 77 0.76 23.48 10.11
N GLU A 78 0.25 24.07 11.19
CA GLU A 78 0.94 25.15 11.91
C GLU A 78 2.27 24.67 12.50
N VAL A 79 2.28 23.52 13.17
CA VAL A 79 3.51 22.94 13.76
C VAL A 79 4.51 22.55 12.68
N GLN A 80 4.07 21.95 11.56
CA GLN A 80 4.91 21.66 10.40
C GLN A 80 5.60 22.92 9.86
N GLN A 81 4.87 24.04 9.75
CA GLN A 81 5.47 25.32 9.31
C GLN A 81 6.51 25.84 10.29
N VAL A 82 6.32 25.63 11.60
CA VAL A 82 7.32 26.04 12.61
C VAL A 82 8.58 25.19 12.50
N ILE A 83 8.44 23.87 12.35
CA ILE A 83 9.57 22.95 12.15
C ILE A 83 10.36 23.34 10.90
N GLN A 84 9.68 23.54 9.77
CA GLN A 84 10.32 23.94 8.51
C GLN A 84 11.03 25.29 8.61
N LYS A 85 10.44 26.29 9.29
CA LYS A 85 11.07 27.61 9.51
C LYS A 85 12.31 27.53 10.40
N SER A 86 12.38 26.58 11.34
CA SER A 86 13.60 26.36 12.13
C SER A 86 14.68 25.61 11.35
N GLU A 87 14.31 24.82 10.33
CA GLU A 87 15.23 24.03 9.52
C GLU A 87 15.79 24.78 8.30
N MET A 88 15.12 25.85 7.83
CA MET A 88 15.54 26.66 6.68
C MET A 88 15.65 28.15 7.02
N GLU A 89 16.86 28.71 7.01
CA GLU A 89 17.06 30.17 6.92
C GLU A 89 16.59 30.66 5.53
N THR A 90 15.44 31.34 5.51
CA THR A 90 14.92 32.17 4.41
C THR A 90 14.72 31.51 3.02
N SER A 91 13.50 31.05 2.76
CA SER A 91 12.89 31.10 1.42
C SER A 91 11.37 31.18 1.58
N ASN A 92 10.76 32.21 0.99
CA ASN A 92 9.33 32.47 1.10
C ASN A 92 8.54 31.43 0.27
N ASN A 93 7.93 30.45 0.96
CA ASN A 93 7.35 29.23 0.40
C ASN A 93 5.92 29.38 -0.17
N LEU A 94 5.52 30.58 -0.59
CA LEU A 94 4.13 30.88 -1.00
C LEU A 94 3.70 30.06 -2.22
N ASN A 95 4.60 29.87 -3.20
CA ASN A 95 4.33 29.12 -4.43
C ASN A 95 4.14 27.61 -4.17
N THR A 96 4.88 27.05 -3.21
CA THR A 96 4.79 25.62 -2.86
C THR A 96 3.45 25.28 -2.21
N ASN A 97 2.95 26.15 -1.33
CA ASN A 97 1.64 25.97 -0.70
C ASN A 97 0.52 26.07 -1.74
N LEU A 98 0.57 27.06 -2.65
CA LEU A 98 -0.40 27.20 -3.73
C LEU A 98 -0.44 25.96 -4.64
N ILE A 99 0.73 25.43 -5.01
CA ILE A 99 0.82 24.19 -5.81
C ILE A 99 0.22 23.01 -5.06
N LYS A 100 0.49 22.88 -3.76
CA LYS A 100 -0.08 21.80 -2.95
C LYS A 100 -1.60 21.90 -2.87
N ASP A 101 -2.13 23.10 -2.67
CA ASP A 101 -3.57 23.35 -2.64
C ASP A 101 -4.22 23.07 -4.01
N GLU A 102 -3.56 23.45 -5.10
CA GLU A 102 -4.06 23.19 -6.46
C GLU A 102 -4.05 21.68 -6.80
N LEU A 103 -2.98 20.96 -6.47
CA LEU A 103 -2.92 19.49 -6.62
C LEU A 103 -4.02 18.83 -5.80
N GLY A 104 -4.23 19.25 -4.55
CA GLY A 104 -5.31 18.76 -3.70
C GLY A 104 -6.70 19.05 -4.26
N ALA A 105 -6.91 20.20 -4.91
CA ALA A 105 -8.18 20.51 -5.56
C ALA A 105 -8.47 19.56 -6.74
N TRP A 106 -7.45 19.22 -7.55
CA TRP A 106 -7.60 18.26 -8.66
C TRP A 106 -7.78 16.82 -8.18
N GLU A 107 -7.10 16.41 -7.11
CA GLU A 107 -7.36 15.13 -6.44
C GLU A 107 -8.82 15.03 -5.95
N ASN A 108 -9.32 16.09 -5.29
CA ASN A 108 -10.71 16.14 -4.86
C ASN A 108 -11.69 16.09 -6.03
N MET A 109 -11.37 16.73 -7.16
CA MET A 109 -12.17 16.65 -8.37
C MET A 109 -12.22 15.22 -8.90
N TYR A 110 -11.08 14.50 -8.94
CA TYR A 110 -11.04 13.08 -9.29
C TYR A 110 -11.96 12.25 -8.38
N ILE A 111 -11.86 12.43 -7.06
CA ILE A 111 -12.69 11.70 -6.09
C ILE A 111 -14.18 11.95 -6.35
N GLN A 112 -14.58 13.20 -6.57
CA GLN A 112 -15.96 13.55 -6.88
C GLN A 112 -16.44 12.93 -8.19
N LEU A 113 -15.63 12.95 -9.25
CA LEU A 113 -15.95 12.33 -10.54
C LEU A 113 -16.13 10.83 -10.39
N ARG A 114 -15.20 10.15 -9.70
CA ARG A 114 -15.27 8.71 -9.45
C ARG A 114 -16.51 8.33 -8.66
N ASN A 115 -16.86 9.11 -7.64
CA ASN A 115 -18.04 8.87 -6.82
C ASN A 115 -19.37 9.11 -7.57
N LYS A 116 -19.36 9.90 -8.65
CA LYS A 116 -20.53 10.10 -9.52
C LYS A 116 -20.75 8.97 -10.53
N ILE A 117 -19.78 8.07 -10.71
CA ILE A 117 -19.95 6.93 -11.60
C ILE A 117 -20.91 5.95 -10.92
N GLU A 118 -22.13 5.92 -11.45
CA GLU A 118 -23.18 4.96 -11.10
C GLU A 118 -23.52 4.14 -12.35
N ILE A 119 -23.72 2.84 -12.15
CA ILE A 119 -24.03 1.90 -13.22
C ILE A 119 -25.30 1.16 -12.86
N GLU A 120 -26.23 1.10 -13.80
CA GLU A 120 -27.45 0.33 -13.67
C GLU A 120 -27.16 -1.15 -13.92
N HIS A 121 -27.43 -1.99 -12.93
CA HIS A 121 -27.33 -3.44 -13.03
C HIS A 121 -28.48 -4.09 -12.25
N ASN A 122 -29.22 -5.01 -12.87
CA ASN A 122 -30.42 -5.64 -12.29
C ASN A 122 -31.46 -4.63 -11.75
N ASN A 123 -31.70 -3.53 -12.48
CA ASN A 123 -32.59 -2.43 -12.10
C ASN A 123 -32.19 -1.69 -10.80
N MET A 124 -30.94 -1.82 -10.36
CA MET A 124 -30.37 -1.09 -9.23
C MET A 124 -29.20 -0.23 -9.70
N GLN A 125 -29.10 1.00 -9.18
CA GLN A 125 -27.89 1.81 -9.33
C GLN A 125 -26.87 1.33 -8.31
N ILE A 126 -25.70 0.94 -8.79
CA ILE A 126 -24.57 0.51 -7.96
C ILE A 126 -23.38 1.44 -8.18
N SER A 127 -22.69 1.76 -7.07
CA SER A 127 -21.53 2.66 -7.07
C SER A 127 -20.34 2.05 -7.82
N PHE A 128 -19.42 2.89 -8.30
CA PHE A 128 -18.15 2.44 -8.90
C PHE A 128 -17.46 1.32 -8.10
N GLY A 129 -17.36 1.46 -6.77
CA GLY A 129 -16.69 0.48 -5.92
C GLY A 129 -17.38 -0.88 -5.92
N GLN A 130 -18.72 -0.88 -5.82
CA GLN A 130 -19.53 -2.11 -5.86
C GLN A 130 -19.47 -2.76 -7.24
N VAL A 131 -19.58 -1.98 -8.31
CA VAL A 131 -19.48 -2.48 -9.69
C VAL A 131 -18.12 -3.13 -9.91
N ASN A 132 -17.03 -2.44 -9.56
CA ASN A 132 -15.68 -2.97 -9.71
C ASN A 132 -15.49 -4.25 -8.88
N HIS A 133 -16.08 -4.32 -7.67
CA HIS A 133 -16.05 -5.53 -6.87
C HIS A 133 -16.78 -6.69 -7.57
N ILE A 134 -18.00 -6.48 -8.08
CA ILE A 134 -18.76 -7.53 -8.79
C ILE A 134 -18.01 -7.98 -10.04
N ALA A 135 -17.53 -7.04 -10.85
CA ALA A 135 -16.77 -7.30 -12.07
C ALA A 135 -15.53 -8.19 -11.82
N MET A 136 -14.89 -8.06 -10.66
CA MET A 136 -13.67 -8.79 -10.33
C MET A 136 -13.92 -10.07 -9.51
N ASN A 137 -15.01 -10.15 -8.74
CA ASN A 137 -15.14 -11.17 -7.69
C ASN A 137 -16.42 -12.01 -7.72
N SER A 138 -17.43 -11.71 -8.57
CA SER A 138 -18.65 -12.54 -8.60
C SER A 138 -18.36 -14.00 -8.95
N ASP A 139 -19.00 -14.92 -8.24
CA ASP A 139 -18.93 -16.36 -8.50
C ASP A 139 -19.56 -16.73 -9.85
N ASN A 140 -20.49 -15.90 -10.33
CA ASN A 140 -21.10 -16.07 -11.64
C ASN A 140 -20.24 -15.41 -12.72
N GLU A 141 -19.55 -16.23 -13.52
CA GLU A 141 -18.69 -15.77 -14.62
C GLU A 141 -19.44 -14.85 -15.60
N LYS A 142 -20.69 -15.18 -15.95
CA LYS A 142 -21.48 -14.36 -16.88
C LYS A 142 -21.75 -12.97 -16.30
N GLU A 143 -22.14 -12.91 -15.03
CA GLU A 143 -22.37 -11.65 -14.32
C GLU A 143 -21.07 -10.83 -14.22
N ARG A 144 -19.94 -11.46 -13.89
CA ARG A 144 -18.65 -10.75 -13.87
C ARG A 144 -18.32 -10.10 -15.20
N VAL A 145 -18.42 -10.84 -16.30
CA VAL A 145 -18.07 -10.34 -17.64
C VAL A 145 -19.02 -9.22 -18.06
N GLU A 146 -20.33 -9.42 -17.87
CA GLU A 146 -21.35 -8.39 -18.16
C GLU A 146 -21.09 -7.10 -17.39
N VAL A 147 -20.85 -7.19 -16.08
CA VAL A 147 -20.61 -6.02 -15.23
C VAL A 147 -19.27 -5.36 -15.54
N PHE A 148 -18.25 -6.14 -15.94
CA PHE A 148 -16.97 -5.59 -16.40
C PHE A 148 -17.10 -4.78 -17.70
N GLU A 149 -17.92 -5.25 -18.65
CA GLU A 149 -18.24 -4.52 -19.88
C GLU A 149 -19.03 -3.24 -19.59
N LEU A 150 -20.04 -3.31 -18.70
CA LEU A 150 -20.81 -2.14 -18.27
C LEU A 150 -19.91 -1.07 -17.63
N LEU A 151 -18.99 -1.49 -16.75
CA LEU A 151 -18.00 -0.59 -16.14
C LEU A 151 -17.09 0.05 -17.20
N THR A 152 -16.58 -0.76 -18.13
CA THR A 152 -15.70 -0.27 -19.21
C THR A 152 -16.42 0.77 -20.08
N ASN A 153 -17.69 0.54 -20.42
CA ASN A 153 -18.51 1.47 -21.18
C ASN A 153 -18.80 2.77 -20.42
N ALA A 154 -19.06 2.70 -19.11
CA ALA A 154 -19.27 3.88 -18.28
C ALA A 154 -17.99 4.73 -18.20
N LEU A 155 -16.84 4.09 -18.00
CA LEU A 155 -15.54 4.78 -18.01
C LEU A 155 -15.23 5.41 -19.37
N HIS A 156 -15.52 4.71 -20.47
CA HIS A 156 -15.34 5.27 -21.81
C HIS A 156 -16.13 6.57 -22.04
N LYS A 157 -17.35 6.69 -21.49
CA LYS A 157 -18.17 7.90 -21.61
C LYS A 157 -17.58 9.09 -20.86
N GLU A 158 -16.95 8.84 -19.71
CA GLU A 158 -16.38 9.87 -18.83
C GLU A 158 -14.89 10.16 -19.10
N LYS A 159 -14.26 9.44 -20.03
CA LYS A 159 -12.80 9.48 -20.23
C LYS A 159 -12.24 10.90 -20.44
N GLU A 160 -12.95 11.78 -21.14
CA GLU A 160 -12.45 13.12 -21.47
C GLU A 160 -12.25 14.01 -20.23
N ILE A 161 -13.17 13.94 -19.25
CA ILE A 161 -13.04 14.75 -18.03
C ILE A 161 -11.95 14.21 -17.11
N PHE A 162 -11.81 12.89 -17.00
CA PHE A 162 -10.70 12.28 -16.26
C PHE A 162 -9.35 12.63 -16.90
N ALA A 163 -9.26 12.59 -18.24
CA ALA A 163 -8.04 12.97 -18.95
C ALA A 163 -7.68 14.43 -18.66
N THR A 164 -8.67 15.32 -18.60
CA THR A 164 -8.47 16.72 -18.22
C THR A 164 -7.85 16.82 -16.83
N VAL A 165 -8.42 16.15 -15.83
CA VAL A 165 -7.92 16.18 -14.44
C VAL A 165 -6.49 15.63 -14.37
N LEU A 166 -6.22 14.48 -14.98
CA LEU A 166 -4.89 13.85 -14.94
C LEU A 166 -3.84 14.73 -15.63
N ASN A 167 -4.16 15.37 -16.77
CA ASN A 167 -3.28 16.33 -17.43
C ASN A 167 -2.95 17.54 -16.54
N GLN A 168 -3.92 18.07 -15.78
CA GLN A 168 -3.66 19.20 -14.88
C GLN A 168 -2.70 18.80 -13.76
N ILE A 169 -2.91 17.63 -13.15
CA ILE A 169 -2.01 17.08 -12.15
C ILE A 169 -0.60 16.89 -12.74
N GLY A 170 -0.49 16.26 -13.91
CA GLY A 170 0.79 16.06 -14.60
C GLY A 170 1.51 17.37 -14.91
N ARG A 171 0.79 18.38 -15.40
CA ARG A 171 1.32 19.72 -15.65
C ARG A 171 1.86 20.36 -14.38
N ILE A 172 1.07 20.38 -13.30
CA ILE A 172 1.46 21.04 -12.05
C ILE A 172 2.68 20.33 -11.42
N ARG A 173 2.71 18.99 -11.43
CA ARG A 173 3.89 18.21 -10.97
C ARG A 173 5.14 18.54 -11.79
N ASN A 174 5.02 18.65 -13.12
CA ASN A 174 6.13 19.04 -13.99
C ASN A 174 6.60 20.49 -13.72
N THR A 175 5.68 21.44 -13.51
CA THR A 175 6.04 22.82 -13.13
C THR A 175 6.79 22.85 -11.80
N LYS A 176 6.28 22.14 -10.79
CA LYS A 176 6.94 22.01 -9.48
C LYS A 176 8.36 21.47 -9.61
N SER A 177 8.54 20.43 -10.42
CA SER A 177 9.82 19.76 -10.68
C SER A 177 10.84 20.66 -11.41
N ASN A 178 10.40 21.42 -12.42
CA ASN A 178 11.28 22.25 -13.26
C ASN A 178 11.66 23.59 -12.64
N GLU A 179 10.69 24.29 -12.02
CA GLU A 179 10.89 25.71 -11.64
C GLU A 179 11.26 25.90 -10.17
N LEU A 180 10.83 25.01 -9.27
CA LEU A 180 10.97 25.20 -7.82
C LEU A 180 12.02 24.30 -7.19
N GLU A 181 12.11 23.04 -7.64
CA GLU A 181 12.96 22.04 -6.99
C GLU A 181 14.17 21.59 -7.81
N ASP A 182 14.27 21.99 -9.08
CA ASP A 182 15.37 21.62 -10.01
C ASP A 182 15.71 20.11 -9.98
N ARG A 183 14.68 19.28 -9.83
CA ARG A 183 14.78 17.81 -9.69
C ARG A 183 13.61 17.15 -10.38
N ARG A 184 13.88 16.07 -11.12
CA ARG A 184 12.83 15.26 -11.77
C ARG A 184 11.86 14.68 -10.74
N ILE A 185 10.57 14.61 -11.09
CA ILE A 185 9.51 14.01 -10.26
C ILE A 185 9.90 12.63 -9.71
N LEU A 186 10.48 11.77 -10.57
CA LEU A 186 10.93 10.44 -10.15
C LEU A 186 12.04 10.52 -9.09
N THR A 187 13.03 11.40 -9.27
CA THR A 187 14.13 11.57 -8.32
C THR A 187 13.63 12.03 -6.93
N GLN A 188 12.62 12.90 -6.87
CA GLN A 188 11.96 13.29 -5.62
C GLN A 188 11.27 12.09 -4.95
N SER A 189 10.50 11.31 -5.72
CA SER A 189 9.83 10.12 -5.21
C SER A 189 10.83 9.08 -4.66
N LEU A 190 11.95 8.86 -5.35
CA LEU A 190 13.00 7.94 -4.91
C LEU A 190 13.68 8.42 -3.62
N HIS A 191 13.95 9.72 -3.50
CA HIS A 191 14.50 10.31 -2.28
C HIS A 191 13.55 10.15 -1.09
N ALA A 192 12.26 10.43 -1.28
CA ALA A 192 11.23 10.20 -0.25
C ALA A 192 11.14 8.71 0.17
N ASN A 193 11.50 7.81 -0.75
CA ASN A 193 11.55 6.37 -0.50
C ASN A 193 12.94 5.86 -0.05
N GLY A 194 13.91 6.75 0.20
CA GLY A 194 15.24 6.40 0.69
C GLY A 194 16.07 5.51 -0.26
N ILE A 195 15.78 5.54 -1.57
CA ILE A 195 16.48 4.74 -2.57
C ILE A 195 17.09 5.60 -3.68
N THR A 196 18.07 5.04 -4.37
CA THR A 196 18.71 5.66 -5.54
C THR A 196 18.11 5.16 -6.86
N GLU A 197 18.31 5.91 -7.94
CA GLU A 197 17.91 5.47 -9.30
C GLU A 197 18.55 4.13 -9.68
N THR A 198 19.78 3.88 -9.21
CA THR A 198 20.46 2.60 -9.43
C THR A 198 19.71 1.45 -8.76
N VAL A 199 19.21 1.63 -7.54
CA VAL A 199 18.43 0.61 -6.83
C VAL A 199 17.15 0.28 -7.62
N LEU A 200 16.41 1.30 -8.04
CA LEU A 200 15.21 1.12 -8.86
C LEU A 200 15.53 0.38 -10.18
N LEU A 201 16.60 0.78 -10.86
CA LEU A 201 17.03 0.15 -12.10
C LEU A 201 17.36 -1.33 -11.91
N GLN A 202 18.08 -1.68 -10.85
CA GLN A 202 18.47 -3.08 -10.58
C GLN A 202 17.26 -3.96 -10.22
N MET A 203 16.29 -3.39 -9.50
CA MET A 203 15.00 -4.05 -9.23
C MET A 203 14.24 -4.36 -10.53
N TRP A 204 14.18 -3.39 -11.45
CA TRP A 204 13.54 -3.60 -12.76
C TRP A 204 14.32 -4.50 -13.70
N ASN A 205 15.65 -4.45 -13.69
CA ASN A 205 16.49 -5.38 -14.45
C ASN A 205 16.26 -6.83 -14.00
N ALA A 206 16.20 -7.09 -12.69
CA ALA A 206 15.88 -8.42 -12.17
C ALA A 206 14.48 -8.90 -12.60
N THR A 207 13.52 -7.98 -12.67
CA THR A 207 12.18 -8.28 -13.18
C THR A 207 12.20 -8.63 -14.67
N GLU A 208 12.94 -7.86 -15.47
CA GLU A 208 13.06 -8.08 -16.91
C GLU A 208 13.75 -9.40 -17.26
N GLU A 209 14.88 -9.70 -16.61
CA GLU A 209 15.62 -10.96 -16.81
C GLU A 209 14.80 -12.21 -16.44
N ASN A 210 13.80 -12.05 -15.58
CA ASN A 210 12.89 -13.14 -15.17
C ASN A 210 11.52 -13.08 -15.86
N LEU A 211 11.32 -12.18 -16.83
CA LEU A 211 10.03 -11.97 -17.49
C LEU A 211 9.52 -13.25 -18.17
N ASP A 212 10.38 -13.97 -18.88
CA ASP A 212 10.01 -15.22 -19.56
C ASP A 212 9.43 -16.26 -18.60
N LYS A 213 9.99 -16.36 -17.38
CA LYS A 213 9.50 -17.27 -16.36
C LYS A 213 8.14 -16.84 -15.83
N LEU A 214 7.96 -15.55 -15.54
CA LEU A 214 6.68 -14.99 -15.10
C LEU A 214 5.59 -15.20 -16.17
N VAL A 215 5.91 -14.90 -17.43
CA VAL A 215 5.02 -15.09 -18.58
C VAL A 215 4.71 -16.58 -18.78
N SER A 216 5.67 -17.47 -18.57
CA SER A 216 5.42 -18.92 -18.66
C SER A 216 4.35 -19.40 -17.67
N ALA A 217 4.27 -18.79 -16.49
CA ALA A 217 3.23 -19.10 -15.50
C ALA A 217 1.83 -18.68 -15.97
N LEU A 218 1.71 -17.66 -16.83
CA LEU A 218 0.44 -17.26 -17.44
C LEU A 218 -0.17 -18.38 -18.30
N ASN A 219 0.68 -19.21 -18.94
CA ASN A 219 0.21 -20.28 -19.82
C ASN A 219 -0.64 -21.32 -19.09
N VAL A 220 -0.43 -21.53 -17.79
CA VAL A 220 -1.22 -22.46 -16.98
C VAL A 220 -2.68 -22.05 -16.96
N TYR A 221 -2.95 -20.74 -16.90
CA TYR A 221 -4.30 -20.21 -16.81
C TYR A 221 -5.05 -20.22 -18.15
N LYS A 222 -4.36 -20.45 -19.28
CA LYS A 222 -5.00 -20.54 -20.60
C LYS A 222 -5.93 -21.76 -20.75
N LYS A 223 -5.76 -22.81 -19.93
CA LYS A 223 -6.58 -24.04 -19.95
C LYS A 223 -6.75 -24.65 -21.36
N GLY A 224 -5.66 -24.66 -22.15
CA GLY A 224 -5.65 -25.21 -23.52
C GLY A 224 -6.11 -24.24 -24.62
N ARG A 225 -6.48 -23.00 -24.29
CA ARG A 225 -6.78 -21.94 -25.27
C ARG A 225 -5.49 -21.30 -25.80
N ALA A 226 -5.59 -20.67 -26.98
CA ALA A 226 -4.46 -19.96 -27.60
C ALA A 226 -4.06 -18.69 -26.83
N SER A 227 -5.04 -17.99 -26.26
CA SER A 227 -4.86 -16.75 -25.49
C SER A 227 -5.78 -16.71 -24.27
N ILE A 228 -5.52 -15.76 -23.38
CA ILE A 228 -6.32 -15.43 -22.20
C ILE A 228 -6.38 -13.90 -22.09
N THR A 229 -7.51 -13.35 -21.64
CA THR A 229 -7.61 -11.92 -21.35
C THR A 229 -7.07 -11.58 -19.96
N TRP A 230 -6.73 -10.32 -19.72
CA TRP A 230 -6.40 -9.84 -18.38
C TRP A 230 -7.53 -10.12 -17.38
N HIS A 231 -8.79 -9.88 -17.76
CA HIS A 231 -9.93 -10.10 -16.88
C HIS A 231 -10.09 -11.57 -16.49
N GLU A 232 -9.95 -12.48 -17.45
CA GLU A 232 -9.96 -13.92 -17.17
C GLU A 232 -8.82 -14.31 -16.24
N LEU A 233 -7.58 -13.88 -16.51
CA LEU A 233 -6.41 -14.15 -15.67
C LEU A 233 -6.63 -13.69 -14.23
N MET A 234 -7.13 -12.47 -14.06
CA MET A 234 -7.27 -11.84 -12.74
C MET A 234 -8.51 -12.32 -11.98
N THR A 235 -9.45 -13.00 -12.65
CA THR A 235 -10.68 -13.51 -12.02
C THR A 235 -10.77 -15.04 -11.99
N VAL A 236 -9.69 -15.76 -12.31
CA VAL A 236 -9.63 -17.23 -12.14
C VAL A 236 -9.95 -17.58 -10.68
N LYS A 237 -10.93 -18.45 -10.47
CA LYS A 237 -11.19 -19.10 -9.18
C LYS A 237 -10.78 -20.56 -9.27
N GLU A 238 -10.03 -21.04 -8.28
CA GLU A 238 -9.81 -22.47 -8.10
C GLU A 238 -11.04 -23.05 -7.39
N ASN A 239 -11.43 -24.29 -7.72
CA ASN A 239 -12.67 -24.93 -7.24
C ASN A 239 -12.75 -25.12 -5.70
N ASN A 240 -11.70 -24.75 -4.96
CA ASN A 240 -11.55 -24.95 -3.52
C ASN A 240 -11.16 -23.62 -2.83
N GLU A 241 -12.01 -22.60 -2.93
CA GLU A 241 -11.87 -21.40 -2.09
C GLU A 241 -12.06 -21.82 -0.62
N VAL A 242 -10.96 -21.77 0.14
CA VAL A 242 -10.96 -22.17 1.55
C VAL A 242 -11.38 -20.98 2.40
N ILE A 243 -12.47 -21.15 3.14
CA ILE A 243 -12.87 -20.24 4.21
C ILE A 243 -12.04 -20.59 5.45
N ILE A 244 -11.15 -19.69 5.83
CA ILE A 244 -10.34 -19.76 7.04
C ILE A 244 -11.10 -19.00 8.14
N PRO A 245 -11.55 -19.66 9.23
CA PRO A 245 -12.15 -18.93 10.35
C PRO A 245 -11.14 -17.98 10.99
N PHE A 246 -11.60 -16.83 11.50
CA PHE A 246 -10.73 -15.81 12.08
C PHE A 246 -9.78 -16.36 13.15
N SER A 247 -10.30 -17.15 14.10
CA SER A 247 -9.47 -17.80 15.13
C SER A 247 -8.38 -18.73 14.58
N VAL A 248 -8.65 -19.41 13.46
CA VAL A 248 -7.66 -20.25 12.76
C VAL A 248 -6.62 -19.37 12.06
N ALA A 249 -7.01 -18.26 11.46
CA ALA A 249 -6.07 -17.30 10.88
C ALA A 249 -5.14 -16.69 11.93
N VAL A 250 -5.66 -16.30 13.10
CA VAL A 250 -4.85 -15.81 14.23
C VAL A 250 -3.82 -16.85 14.66
N GLN A 251 -4.23 -18.12 14.80
CA GLN A 251 -3.32 -19.21 15.14
C GLN A 251 -2.26 -19.44 14.06
N ASN A 252 -2.66 -19.46 12.78
CA ASN A 252 -1.74 -19.60 11.66
C ASN A 252 -0.71 -18.46 11.60
N ILE A 253 -1.12 -17.21 11.85
CA ILE A 253 -0.22 -16.05 11.92
C ILE A 253 0.77 -16.22 13.07
N TYR A 254 0.28 -16.61 14.25
CA TYR A 254 1.13 -16.88 15.40
C TYR A 254 2.19 -17.95 15.08
N ASP A 255 1.77 -19.12 14.58
CA ASP A 255 2.68 -20.23 14.29
C ASP A 255 3.67 -19.90 13.16
N ALA A 256 3.23 -19.14 12.16
CA ALA A 256 4.10 -18.66 11.08
C ALA A 256 5.19 -17.72 11.61
N LEU A 257 4.81 -16.72 12.43
CA LEU A 257 5.74 -15.75 13.00
C LEU A 257 6.68 -16.39 14.04
N LYS A 258 6.21 -17.38 14.78
CA LYS A 258 7.01 -18.13 15.76
C LYS A 258 8.19 -18.85 15.11
N ASN A 259 8.07 -19.25 13.85
CA ASN A 259 9.18 -19.82 13.09
C ASN A 259 10.28 -18.80 12.75
N ILE A 260 9.98 -17.51 12.83
CA ILE A 260 10.94 -16.41 12.73
C ILE A 260 11.49 -16.07 14.12
N ASP A 261 10.60 -15.68 15.04
CA ASP A 261 10.93 -15.39 16.44
C ASP A 261 9.66 -15.40 17.32
N GLU A 262 9.77 -15.87 18.56
CA GLU A 262 8.66 -15.93 19.51
C GLU A 262 8.11 -14.53 19.87
N GLU A 263 8.97 -13.51 19.95
CA GLU A 263 8.56 -12.14 20.29
C GLU A 263 7.60 -11.57 19.24
N LEU A 264 7.84 -11.85 17.95
CA LEU A 264 6.96 -11.44 16.85
C LEU A 264 5.57 -12.08 16.98
N ALA A 265 5.55 -13.37 17.28
CA ALA A 265 4.32 -14.15 17.41
C ALA A 265 3.48 -13.65 18.59
N GLU A 266 4.11 -13.46 19.75
CA GLU A 266 3.42 -12.93 20.94
C GLU A 266 2.97 -11.49 20.74
N PHE A 267 3.75 -10.64 20.04
CA PHE A 267 3.29 -9.30 19.69
C PHE A 267 2.00 -9.33 18.85
N ALA A 268 1.96 -10.15 17.79
CA ALA A 268 0.80 -10.26 16.93
C ALA A 268 -0.45 -10.75 17.68
N ARG A 269 -0.28 -11.77 18.54
CA ARG A 269 -1.35 -12.26 19.41
C ARG A 269 -1.83 -11.16 20.37
N ASN A 270 -0.92 -10.49 21.06
CA ASN A 270 -1.24 -9.43 22.00
C ASN A 270 -1.97 -8.25 21.34
N ALA A 271 -1.63 -7.90 20.09
CA ALA A 271 -2.36 -6.88 19.35
C ALA A 271 -3.84 -7.23 19.21
N ILE A 272 -4.15 -8.48 18.83
CA ILE A 272 -5.52 -8.95 18.67
C ILE A 272 -6.24 -9.06 20.02
N GLU A 273 -5.60 -9.68 21.02
CA GLU A 273 -6.20 -9.91 22.35
C GLU A 273 -6.46 -8.60 23.12
N ASN A 274 -5.63 -7.57 22.92
CA ASN A 274 -5.79 -6.27 23.57
C ASN A 274 -6.68 -5.29 22.78
N GLY A 275 -7.49 -5.80 21.84
CA GLY A 275 -8.50 -5.01 21.14
C GLY A 275 -7.91 -4.00 20.16
N TRP A 276 -6.81 -4.31 19.47
CA TRP A 276 -6.29 -3.40 18.43
C TRP A 276 -6.98 -3.61 17.08
N VAL A 277 -7.61 -4.78 16.86
CA VAL A 277 -8.13 -5.19 15.55
C VAL A 277 -9.65 -5.13 15.52
N ASP A 278 -10.18 -4.34 14.60
CA ASP A 278 -11.58 -4.39 14.16
C ASP A 278 -11.65 -5.12 12.82
N ALA A 279 -12.02 -6.39 12.87
CA ALA A 279 -12.06 -7.31 11.73
C ALA A 279 -13.50 -7.61 11.26
N GLU A 280 -14.51 -7.20 12.03
CA GLU A 280 -15.90 -7.54 11.76
C GLU A 280 -16.37 -6.98 10.41
N PRO A 281 -16.98 -7.82 9.54
CA PRO A 281 -17.52 -7.37 8.26
C PRO A 281 -18.79 -6.53 8.47
N ARG A 282 -18.84 -5.37 7.84
CA ARG A 282 -20.00 -4.45 7.83
C ARG A 282 -20.18 -3.87 6.43
N ASP A 283 -21.42 -3.54 6.06
CA ASP A 283 -21.77 -3.11 4.68
C ASP A 283 -21.05 -1.83 4.25
N ASN A 284 -20.80 -0.92 5.20
CA ASN A 284 -20.08 0.33 4.98
C ASN A 284 -18.56 0.19 5.06
N LYS A 285 -18.03 -1.00 5.37
CA LYS A 285 -16.61 -1.25 5.52
C LYS A 285 -16.03 -1.80 4.21
N PRO A 286 -15.21 -1.01 3.48
CA PRO A 286 -14.66 -1.45 2.21
C PRO A 286 -13.73 -2.65 2.38
N PRO A 287 -13.51 -3.45 1.32
CA PRO A 287 -12.45 -4.45 1.31
C PRO A 287 -11.08 -3.78 1.44
N GLY A 288 -10.12 -4.50 2.04
CA GLY A 288 -8.80 -4.00 2.39
C GLY A 288 -8.64 -3.75 3.89
N GLY A 289 -7.62 -2.99 4.26
CA GLY A 289 -7.36 -2.61 5.64
C GLY A 289 -6.45 -1.40 5.76
N PHE A 290 -6.32 -0.91 6.98
CA PHE A 290 -5.29 0.05 7.36
C PHE A 290 -4.83 -0.19 8.80
N CYS A 291 -3.64 0.31 9.11
CA CYS A 291 -3.05 0.31 10.45
C CYS A 291 -2.71 1.73 10.86
N ALA A 292 -3.28 2.20 11.97
CA ALA A 292 -3.06 3.52 12.53
C ALA A 292 -2.13 3.45 13.76
N PRO A 293 -1.01 4.18 13.80
CA PRO A 293 -0.06 4.13 14.90
C PRO A 293 -0.47 5.00 16.10
N PHE A 294 -0.20 4.47 17.30
CA PHE A 294 -0.36 5.18 18.58
C PHE A 294 0.96 5.09 19.38
N PHE A 295 1.97 5.86 18.95
CA PHE A 295 3.35 5.74 19.44
C PHE A 295 3.51 5.99 20.95
N SER A 296 2.68 6.84 21.55
CA SER A 296 2.74 7.12 22.99
C SER A 296 2.36 5.88 23.81
N GLU A 297 1.38 5.13 23.33
CA GLU A 297 0.89 3.89 23.94
C GLU A 297 1.70 2.67 23.48
N LYS A 298 2.52 2.82 22.43
CA LYS A 298 3.19 1.72 21.70
C LYS A 298 2.20 0.71 21.16
N GLU A 299 1.06 1.22 20.70
CA GLU A 299 -0.03 0.43 20.15
C GLU A 299 -0.31 0.79 18.70
N SER A 300 -1.22 0.06 18.07
CA SER A 300 -1.81 0.43 16.79
C SER A 300 -3.32 0.13 16.79
N ARG A 301 -4.05 0.61 15.78
CA ARG A 301 -5.43 0.22 15.50
C ARG A 301 -5.56 -0.24 14.07
N ILE A 302 -6.03 -1.46 13.88
CA ILE A 302 -6.15 -2.14 12.60
C ILE A 302 -7.64 -2.22 12.25
N SER A 303 -8.02 -1.63 11.13
CA SER A 303 -9.37 -1.78 10.58
C SER A 303 -9.30 -2.62 9.32
N MET A 304 -10.05 -3.72 9.27
CA MET A 304 -10.18 -4.52 8.05
C MET A 304 -11.54 -5.23 7.99
N ARG A 305 -11.92 -5.69 6.80
CA ARG A 305 -13.09 -6.55 6.61
C ARG A 305 -12.65 -8.01 6.48
N TYR A 306 -12.96 -8.84 7.47
CA TYR A 306 -12.61 -10.26 7.46
C TYR A 306 -13.78 -11.11 6.94
N ASP A 307 -13.57 -11.77 5.80
CA ASP A 307 -14.55 -12.65 5.15
C ASP A 307 -14.11 -14.13 5.12
N GLY A 308 -12.94 -14.44 5.67
CA GLY A 308 -12.37 -15.78 5.71
C GLY A 308 -11.63 -16.18 4.44
N SER A 309 -11.61 -15.35 3.40
CA SER A 309 -10.76 -15.56 2.22
C SER A 309 -9.28 -15.49 2.59
N ILE A 310 -8.44 -16.13 1.78
CA ILE A 310 -6.97 -16.00 1.91
C ILE A 310 -6.51 -14.54 1.82
N ASP A 311 -7.21 -13.71 1.03
CA ASP A 311 -6.95 -12.27 0.94
C ASP A 311 -7.19 -11.55 2.27
N SER A 312 -8.31 -11.84 2.96
CA SER A 312 -8.57 -11.26 4.28
C SER A 312 -7.56 -11.72 5.34
N VAL A 313 -7.12 -12.98 5.28
CA VAL A 313 -6.08 -13.54 6.16
C VAL A 313 -4.73 -12.86 5.91
N ARG A 314 -4.40 -12.62 4.63
CA ARG A 314 -3.21 -11.87 4.21
C ARG A 314 -3.25 -10.43 4.72
N VAL A 315 -4.38 -9.72 4.53
CA VAL A 315 -4.56 -8.35 5.02
C VAL A 315 -4.35 -8.27 6.52
N LEU A 316 -4.89 -9.21 7.31
CA LEU A 316 -4.64 -9.23 8.76
C LEU A 316 -3.13 -9.29 9.07
N ALA A 317 -2.38 -10.16 8.39
CA ALA A 317 -0.93 -10.24 8.57
C ALA A 317 -0.20 -8.99 8.09
N HIS A 318 -0.63 -8.40 6.97
CA HIS A 318 -0.11 -7.14 6.43
C HIS A 318 -0.17 -6.03 7.49
N GLU A 319 -1.36 -5.80 8.05
CA GLU A 319 -1.59 -4.73 9.02
C GLU A 319 -0.88 -4.99 10.36
N LEU A 320 -0.74 -6.27 10.76
CA LEU A 320 0.08 -6.65 11.92
C LEU A 320 1.57 -6.38 11.68
N GLY A 321 2.06 -6.50 10.44
CA GLY A 321 3.42 -6.11 10.07
C GLY A 321 3.64 -4.59 10.20
N HIS A 322 2.67 -3.78 9.78
CA HIS A 322 2.69 -2.34 10.06
C HIS A 322 2.67 -2.04 11.56
N ALA A 323 1.80 -2.71 12.34
CA ALA A 323 1.75 -2.52 13.79
C ALA A 323 3.09 -2.86 14.46
N TRP A 324 3.75 -3.92 14.01
CA TRP A 324 5.09 -4.29 14.49
C TRP A 324 6.13 -3.24 14.14
N HIS A 325 6.10 -2.72 12.91
CA HIS A 325 6.97 -1.64 12.48
C HIS A 325 6.80 -0.40 13.35
N PHE A 326 5.56 0.04 13.56
CA PHE A 326 5.25 1.18 14.41
C PHE A 326 5.64 0.96 15.88
N TYR A 327 5.45 -0.24 16.40
CA TYR A 327 5.91 -0.60 17.73
C TYR A 327 7.43 -0.40 17.87
N ASN A 328 8.23 -0.86 16.90
CA ASN A 328 9.68 -0.66 16.94
C ASN A 328 10.06 0.82 16.80
N MET A 329 9.40 1.58 15.93
CA MET A 329 9.64 3.02 15.79
C MET A 329 9.24 3.82 17.04
N SER A 330 8.28 3.35 17.84
CA SER A 330 7.80 4.03 19.05
C SER A 330 8.88 4.27 20.11
N PHE A 331 9.96 3.47 20.07
CA PHE A 331 11.11 3.57 20.98
C PHE A 331 12.05 4.72 20.62
N GLU A 332 11.84 5.40 19.50
CA GLU A 332 12.64 6.53 19.05
C GLU A 332 11.91 7.85 19.22
N GLN A 333 12.66 8.88 19.61
CA GLN A 333 12.16 10.25 19.59
C GLN A 333 12.23 10.80 18.18
N SER A 334 11.20 11.54 17.78
CA SER A 334 11.14 12.25 16.50
C SER A 334 10.74 13.70 16.74
N THR A 335 11.32 14.59 15.93
CA THR A 335 10.95 16.01 15.82
C THR A 335 10.20 16.32 14.54
N SER A 336 9.79 15.28 13.82
CA SER A 336 9.05 15.35 12.56
C SER A 336 7.80 14.48 12.63
N PHE A 337 6.77 14.83 11.87
CA PHE A 337 5.57 14.00 11.72
C PHE A 337 5.86 12.76 10.87
N LEU A 338 5.18 11.64 11.16
CA LEU A 338 5.38 10.33 10.57
C LEU A 338 5.29 10.34 9.04
N ASP A 339 4.33 11.09 8.49
CA ASP A 339 4.16 11.29 7.05
C ASP A 339 5.38 11.94 6.38
N GLY A 340 6.20 12.66 7.13
CA GLY A 340 7.43 13.30 6.66
C GLY A 340 8.67 12.42 6.73
N TYR A 341 8.67 11.31 7.48
CA TYR A 341 9.86 10.49 7.69
C TYR A 341 9.66 8.98 7.58
N LEU A 342 8.47 8.47 7.25
CA LEU A 342 8.24 7.04 6.96
C LEU A 342 8.23 6.79 5.44
N PRO A 343 9.33 6.29 4.85
CA PRO A 343 9.33 5.83 3.47
C PRO A 343 8.33 4.69 3.25
N MET A 344 7.51 4.78 2.20
CA MET A 344 6.59 3.69 1.82
C MET A 344 7.36 2.41 1.52
N SER A 345 8.54 2.51 0.89
CA SER A 345 9.41 1.37 0.61
C SER A 345 9.72 0.53 1.85
N THR A 346 10.03 1.18 2.98
CA THR A 346 10.25 0.51 4.27
C THR A 346 8.98 0.03 4.94
N ALA A 347 7.91 0.83 4.89
CA ALA A 347 6.62 0.47 5.50
C ALA A 347 6.06 -0.79 4.85
N GLU A 348 6.05 -0.85 3.52
CA GLU A 348 5.56 -1.99 2.74
C GLU A 348 6.48 -3.21 2.83
N SER A 349 7.79 -3.00 3.01
CA SER A 349 8.71 -4.12 3.29
C SER A 349 8.36 -4.81 4.61
N ALA A 350 7.88 -4.08 5.62
CA ALA A 350 7.53 -4.68 6.91
C ALA A 350 6.20 -5.44 6.85
N SER A 351 5.18 -4.86 6.24
CA SER A 351 3.87 -5.48 6.09
C SER A 351 3.89 -6.70 5.17
N ILE A 352 4.52 -6.59 3.99
CA ILE A 352 4.61 -7.70 3.04
C ILE A 352 5.52 -8.83 3.55
N PHE A 353 6.48 -8.54 4.43
CA PHE A 353 7.25 -9.59 5.12
C PHE A 353 6.34 -10.51 5.93
N PHE A 354 5.41 -9.94 6.71
CA PHE A 354 4.43 -10.72 7.48
C PHE A 354 3.51 -11.55 6.58
N GLU A 355 3.02 -10.97 5.48
CA GLU A 355 2.25 -11.72 4.48
C GLU A 355 3.02 -12.93 3.96
N THR A 356 4.29 -12.71 3.58
CA THR A 356 5.13 -13.72 2.95
C THR A 356 5.49 -14.84 3.93
N VAL A 357 5.73 -14.52 5.20
CA VAL A 357 5.92 -15.51 6.29
C VAL A 357 4.68 -16.40 6.42
N LEU A 358 3.50 -15.79 6.50
CA LEU A 358 2.23 -16.51 6.64
C LEU A 358 1.97 -17.43 5.46
N LEU A 359 2.07 -16.90 4.23
CA LEU A 359 1.79 -17.68 3.02
C LEU A 359 2.74 -18.86 2.87
N ASN A 360 4.04 -18.65 3.13
CA ASN A 360 5.02 -19.74 3.11
C ASN A 360 4.69 -20.80 4.15
N TYR A 361 4.29 -20.40 5.37
CA TYR A 361 3.86 -21.33 6.40
C TYR A 361 2.66 -22.16 5.94
N LEU A 362 1.57 -21.51 5.48
CA LEU A 362 0.36 -22.20 5.04
C LEU A 362 0.62 -23.20 3.91
N ILE A 363 1.46 -22.86 2.93
CA ILE A 363 1.83 -23.75 1.81
C ILE A 363 2.65 -24.95 2.30
N GLN A 364 3.50 -24.75 3.32
CA GLN A 364 4.39 -25.79 3.85
C GLN A 364 3.68 -26.75 4.82
N THR A 365 2.67 -26.27 5.56
CA THR A 365 2.01 -27.04 6.62
C THR A 365 0.66 -27.62 6.23
N THR A 366 0.06 -27.19 5.12
CA THR A 366 -1.19 -27.79 4.65
C THR A 366 -1.00 -29.24 4.19
N ASP A 367 -1.79 -30.16 4.74
CA ASP A 367 -1.85 -31.56 4.29
C ASP A 367 -2.76 -31.76 3.06
N SER A 368 -3.60 -30.77 2.73
CA SER A 368 -4.47 -30.81 1.56
C SER A 368 -3.72 -30.36 0.31
N LEU A 369 -3.58 -31.28 -0.66
CA LEU A 369 -3.01 -31.00 -1.98
C LEU A 369 -3.78 -29.87 -2.70
N ASP A 370 -5.10 -29.89 -2.60
CA ASP A 370 -5.97 -28.90 -3.21
C ASP A 370 -5.79 -27.51 -2.58
N MET A 371 -5.70 -27.45 -1.25
CA MET A 371 -5.39 -26.19 -0.56
C MET A 371 -4.00 -25.68 -0.96
N LYS A 372 -3.01 -26.59 -1.06
CA LYS A 372 -1.66 -26.23 -1.49
C LYS A 372 -1.65 -25.63 -2.90
N LYS A 373 -2.39 -26.23 -3.85
CA LYS A 373 -2.57 -25.69 -5.21
C LYS A 373 -3.24 -24.32 -5.19
N SER A 374 -4.33 -24.16 -4.44
CA SER A 374 -5.04 -22.88 -4.33
C SER A 374 -4.13 -21.77 -3.77
N LEU A 375 -3.37 -22.06 -2.71
CA LEU A 375 -2.42 -21.10 -2.11
C LEU A 375 -1.29 -20.72 -3.07
N LEU A 376 -0.72 -21.70 -3.79
CA LEU A 376 0.32 -21.43 -4.80
C LEU A 376 -0.23 -20.62 -5.99
N SER A 377 -1.40 -20.99 -6.52
CA SER A 377 -2.10 -20.25 -7.58
C SER A 377 -2.36 -18.80 -7.16
N TRP A 378 -2.91 -18.60 -5.95
CA TRP A 378 -3.13 -17.27 -5.38
C TRP A 378 -1.81 -16.49 -5.23
N LYS A 379 -0.75 -17.11 -4.71
CA LYS A 379 0.57 -16.47 -4.52
C LYS A 379 1.19 -16.05 -5.86
N ILE A 380 1.09 -16.88 -6.89
CA ILE A 380 1.57 -16.57 -8.26
C ILE A 380 0.76 -15.42 -8.86
N ARG A 381 -0.57 -15.42 -8.72
CA ARG A 381 -1.41 -14.30 -9.18
C ARG A 381 -1.09 -13.00 -8.44
N ASN A 382 -0.85 -13.08 -7.14
CA ASN A 382 -0.45 -11.92 -6.35
C ASN A 382 0.93 -11.38 -6.79
N CYS A 383 1.84 -12.25 -7.23
CA CYS A 383 3.09 -11.83 -7.88
C CYS A 383 2.83 -11.01 -9.16
N PHE A 384 1.83 -11.37 -9.97
CA PHE A 384 1.47 -10.56 -11.15
C PHE A 384 1.01 -9.15 -10.76
N ASN A 385 0.30 -8.99 -9.63
CA ASN A 385 -0.04 -7.68 -9.10
C ASN A 385 1.22 -6.90 -8.69
N TYR A 386 1.99 -7.45 -7.76
CA TYR A 386 3.14 -6.75 -7.15
C TYR A 386 4.28 -6.48 -8.11
N VAL A 387 4.48 -7.32 -9.14
CA VAL A 387 5.63 -7.21 -10.04
C VAL A 387 5.22 -6.70 -11.42
N MET A 388 4.15 -7.23 -12.02
CA MET A 388 3.79 -6.89 -13.41
C MET A 388 2.86 -5.68 -13.47
N ALA A 389 1.70 -5.71 -12.80
CA ALA A 389 0.72 -4.62 -12.85
C ALA A 389 1.27 -3.29 -12.28
N ILE A 390 2.05 -3.36 -11.20
CA ILE A 390 2.72 -2.18 -10.65
C ILE A 390 3.78 -1.64 -11.60
N ARG A 391 4.58 -2.50 -12.24
CA ARG A 391 5.54 -2.07 -13.26
C ARG A 391 4.84 -1.42 -14.45
N ALA A 392 3.70 -1.95 -14.90
CA ALA A 392 2.87 -1.31 -15.93
C ALA A 392 2.46 0.11 -15.52
N SER A 393 1.99 0.25 -14.28
CA SER A 393 1.56 1.54 -13.72
C SER A 393 2.72 2.53 -13.62
N PHE A 394 3.90 2.06 -13.21
CA PHE A 394 5.13 2.85 -13.15
C PHE A 394 5.58 3.32 -14.54
N GLU A 395 5.64 2.43 -15.53
CA GLU A 395 6.05 2.80 -16.89
C GLU A 395 5.04 3.73 -17.56
N PHE A 396 3.74 3.50 -17.36
CA PHE A 396 2.69 4.42 -17.80
C PHE A 396 2.89 5.82 -17.22
N GLU A 397 3.02 5.93 -15.89
CA GLU A 397 3.16 7.22 -15.21
C GLU A 397 4.44 7.97 -15.64
N LYS A 398 5.54 7.24 -15.82
CA LYS A 398 6.80 7.78 -16.34
C LYS A 398 6.64 8.35 -17.73
N ILE A 399 6.07 7.58 -18.67
CA ILE A 399 5.87 8.03 -20.06
C ILE A 399 4.86 9.17 -20.12
N PHE A 400 3.79 9.11 -19.31
CA PHE A 400 2.79 10.16 -19.20
C PHE A 400 3.40 11.49 -18.79
N TYR A 401 4.23 11.54 -17.74
CA TYR A 401 4.87 12.80 -17.32
C TYR A 401 5.83 13.35 -18.36
N GLU A 402 6.61 12.51 -19.05
CA GLU A 402 7.48 12.96 -20.13
C GLU A 402 6.67 13.56 -21.28
N LYS A 403 5.57 12.90 -21.68
CA LYS A 403 4.68 13.39 -22.74
C LYS A 403 3.92 14.66 -22.34
N CYS A 404 3.52 14.79 -21.08
CA CYS A 404 2.87 16.00 -20.56
C CYS A 404 3.74 17.26 -20.64
N LYS A 405 5.06 17.13 -20.77
CA LYS A 405 5.96 18.28 -21.01
C LYS A 405 5.78 18.87 -22.41
N GLU A 406 5.33 18.04 -23.37
CA GLU A 406 5.10 18.45 -24.76
C GLU A 406 3.72 19.12 -24.93
N GLY A 407 2.77 18.82 -24.05
CA GLY A 407 1.41 19.36 -24.07
C GLY A 407 0.39 18.42 -23.41
N PRO A 408 -0.88 18.84 -23.29
CA PRO A 408 -1.95 17.96 -22.79
C PRO A 408 -2.23 16.82 -23.78
N LEU A 409 -2.47 15.63 -23.25
CA LEU A 409 -2.81 14.43 -24.01
C LEU A 409 -4.33 14.22 -24.07
N SER A 410 -4.84 13.75 -25.21
CA SER A 410 -6.22 13.28 -25.32
C SER A 410 -6.45 12.00 -24.50
N ALA A 411 -7.71 11.71 -24.16
CA ALA A 411 -8.05 10.50 -23.42
C ALA A 411 -7.62 9.20 -24.15
N ASP A 412 -7.70 9.18 -25.49
CA ASP A 412 -7.28 8.04 -26.30
C ASP A 412 -5.74 7.86 -26.31
N GLU A 413 -4.98 8.95 -26.28
CA GLU A 413 -3.53 8.88 -26.13
C GLU A 413 -3.13 8.34 -24.76
N ILE A 414 -3.77 8.81 -23.68
CA ILE A 414 -3.52 8.33 -22.31
C ILE A 414 -3.86 6.84 -22.21
N GLU A 415 -5.01 6.41 -22.72
CA GLU A 415 -5.39 4.99 -22.73
C GLU A 415 -4.39 4.15 -23.52
N LYS A 416 -3.96 4.61 -24.70
CA LYS A 416 -2.94 3.92 -25.49
C LYS A 416 -1.63 3.76 -24.73
N LEU A 417 -1.15 4.81 -24.05
CA LEU A 417 0.05 4.72 -23.22
C LEU A 417 -0.12 3.67 -22.10
N SER A 418 -1.30 3.63 -21.48
CA SER A 418 -1.62 2.68 -20.42
C SER A 418 -1.63 1.23 -20.92
N ILE A 419 -2.21 0.97 -22.11
CA ILE A 419 -2.24 -0.37 -22.71
C ILE A 419 -0.84 -0.82 -23.16
N VAL A 420 -0.06 0.05 -23.81
CA VAL A 420 1.31 -0.28 -24.25
C VAL A 420 2.22 -0.62 -23.06
N ALA A 421 2.06 0.08 -21.93
CA ALA A 421 2.80 -0.23 -20.71
C ALA A 421 2.46 -1.63 -20.20
N GLN A 422 1.19 -2.04 -20.27
CA GLN A 422 0.75 -3.39 -19.91
C GLN A 422 1.28 -4.45 -20.89
N GLU A 423 1.14 -4.23 -22.21
CA GLU A 423 1.66 -5.12 -23.26
C GLU A 423 3.14 -5.44 -23.06
N THR A 424 3.93 -4.42 -22.74
CA THR A 424 5.37 -4.55 -22.49
C THR A 424 5.64 -5.46 -21.30
N VAL A 425 5.05 -5.18 -20.14
CA VAL A 425 5.37 -5.93 -18.91
C VAL A 425 4.77 -7.32 -18.86
N TYR A 426 3.72 -7.59 -19.64
CA TYR A 426 3.14 -8.93 -19.81
C TYR A 426 3.72 -9.70 -21.00
N GLY A 427 4.74 -9.16 -21.68
CA GLY A 427 5.42 -9.83 -22.78
C GLY A 427 4.48 -10.17 -23.94
N ASN A 428 3.47 -9.34 -24.19
CA ASN A 428 2.42 -9.57 -25.19
C ASN A 428 1.63 -10.89 -25.02
N ALA A 429 1.61 -11.48 -23.81
CA ALA A 429 1.06 -12.81 -23.58
C ALA A 429 -0.48 -12.86 -23.45
N LEU A 430 -1.13 -11.71 -23.33
CA LEU A 430 -2.58 -11.57 -23.17
C LEU A 430 -3.23 -11.09 -24.48
N SER A 431 -4.45 -11.56 -24.77
CA SER A 431 -5.21 -11.08 -25.94
C SER A 431 -5.89 -9.73 -25.70
N GLU A 432 -6.21 -9.42 -24.46
CA GLU A 432 -6.81 -8.15 -24.04
C GLU A 432 -6.22 -7.74 -22.69
N TYR A 433 -6.02 -6.44 -22.51
CA TYR A 433 -5.43 -5.82 -21.32
C TYR A 433 -6.48 -5.09 -20.49
N GLN A 434 -6.10 -4.63 -19.30
CA GLN A 434 -7.02 -3.89 -18.44
C GLN A 434 -7.30 -2.51 -19.05
N PRO A 435 -8.56 -2.18 -19.40
CA PRO A 435 -8.89 -0.86 -19.94
C PRO A 435 -8.97 0.18 -18.82
N PHE A 436 -8.69 1.44 -19.13
CA PHE A 436 -8.91 2.60 -18.25
C PHE A 436 -8.28 2.50 -16.85
N VAL A 437 -7.10 1.86 -16.74
CA VAL A 437 -6.36 1.75 -15.47
C VAL A 437 -6.11 3.13 -14.86
N TRP A 438 -5.74 4.09 -15.70
CA TRP A 438 -5.49 5.48 -15.32
C TRP A 438 -6.73 6.25 -14.84
N MET A 439 -7.95 5.73 -15.00
CA MET A 439 -9.17 6.27 -14.37
C MET A 439 -9.50 5.54 -13.07
N LYS A 440 -9.28 4.22 -13.02
CA LYS A 440 -9.64 3.37 -11.88
C LYS A 440 -8.72 3.55 -10.69
N TYR A 441 -7.43 3.79 -10.93
CA TYR A 441 -6.40 3.82 -9.91
C TYR A 441 -6.24 5.24 -9.36
N VAL A 442 -6.67 5.42 -8.10
CA VAL A 442 -6.58 6.70 -7.38
C VAL A 442 -5.13 7.17 -7.23
N GLN A 443 -4.18 6.24 -7.23
CA GLN A 443 -2.76 6.47 -7.04
C GLN A 443 -2.17 7.50 -8.01
N PHE A 444 -2.68 7.59 -9.24
CA PHE A 444 -2.21 8.59 -10.21
C PHE A 444 -2.64 10.03 -9.85
N TYR A 445 -3.67 10.17 -9.02
CA TYR A 445 -4.29 11.45 -8.66
C TYR A 445 -3.93 11.95 -7.25
N ILE A 446 -3.28 11.13 -6.41
CA ILE A 446 -2.86 11.51 -5.04
C ILE A 446 -1.92 12.72 -5.09
N ALA A 447 -2.33 13.86 -4.57
CA ALA A 447 -1.68 15.16 -4.81
C ALA A 447 -0.16 15.14 -4.58
N ASP A 448 0.29 14.54 -3.50
CA ASP A 448 1.65 14.65 -2.97
C ASP A 448 2.54 13.40 -3.15
N VAL A 449 2.01 12.30 -3.68
CA VAL A 449 2.76 11.03 -3.83
C VAL A 449 2.79 10.53 -5.28
N PRO A 450 3.57 11.15 -6.18
CA PRO A 450 3.79 10.59 -7.52
C PRO A 450 4.61 9.29 -7.44
N PHE A 451 4.41 8.42 -8.43
CA PHE A 451 5.02 7.09 -8.48
C PHE A 451 4.72 6.24 -7.25
N TYR A 452 3.49 6.36 -6.74
CA TYR A 452 3.03 5.70 -5.51
C TYR A 452 3.24 4.17 -5.50
N ASN A 453 3.21 3.53 -6.66
CA ASN A 453 3.07 2.07 -6.74
C ASN A 453 4.39 1.30 -6.60
N TYR A 454 5.53 1.76 -7.14
CA TYR A 454 6.77 0.96 -7.13
C TYR A 454 7.30 0.58 -5.74
N PRO A 455 7.06 1.36 -4.65
CA PRO A 455 7.45 0.96 -3.30
C PRO A 455 6.82 -0.36 -2.83
N TYR A 456 5.66 -0.74 -3.36
CA TYR A 456 5.08 -2.06 -3.10
C TYR A 456 5.85 -3.17 -3.81
N THR A 457 6.31 -2.98 -5.04
CA THR A 457 7.20 -3.95 -5.70
C THR A 457 8.53 -4.06 -4.97
N PHE A 458 9.08 -2.92 -4.54
CA PHE A 458 10.27 -2.89 -3.69
C PHE A 458 10.03 -3.72 -2.42
N GLY A 459 8.95 -3.44 -1.68
CA GLY A 459 8.61 -4.12 -0.44
C GLY A 459 8.41 -5.62 -0.64
N TYR A 460 7.72 -6.01 -1.72
CA TYR A 460 7.51 -7.40 -2.10
C TYR A 460 8.83 -8.13 -2.33
N LEU A 461 9.68 -7.63 -3.24
CA LEU A 461 10.95 -8.29 -3.57
C LEU A 461 11.94 -8.26 -2.40
N ALA A 462 12.02 -7.14 -1.66
CA ALA A 462 12.85 -7.02 -0.48
C ALA A 462 12.43 -8.00 0.63
N SER A 463 11.12 -8.23 0.82
CA SER A 463 10.59 -9.18 1.80
C SER A 463 11.04 -10.62 1.52
N PHE A 464 11.00 -11.07 0.26
CA PHE A 464 11.53 -12.39 -0.09
C PHE A 464 13.03 -12.50 0.20
N SER A 465 13.80 -11.48 -0.15
CA SER A 465 15.25 -11.47 0.10
C SER A 465 15.59 -11.43 1.58
N LEU A 466 14.84 -10.67 2.39
CA LEU A 466 14.96 -10.66 3.86
C LEU A 466 14.62 -12.03 4.47
N LEU A 467 13.62 -12.74 3.92
CA LEU A 467 13.30 -14.09 4.37
C LEU A 467 14.39 -15.12 4.07
N GLU A 468 15.07 -15.01 2.92
CA GLU A 468 16.23 -15.85 2.65
C GLU A 468 17.37 -15.56 3.65
N ILE A 469 17.60 -14.28 3.98
CA ILE A 469 18.57 -13.89 5.03
C ILE A 469 18.15 -14.45 6.39
N ALA A 470 16.86 -14.42 6.73
CA ALA A 470 16.32 -15.01 7.96
C ALA A 470 16.60 -16.52 8.05
N LYS A 471 16.52 -17.25 6.93
CA LYS A 471 16.84 -18.69 6.87
C LYS A 471 18.34 -18.94 7.08
N GLU A 472 19.21 -18.09 6.53
CA GLU A 472 20.67 -18.21 6.64
C GLU A 472 21.18 -17.82 8.03
N SER A 473 20.55 -16.86 8.70
CA SER A 473 21.03 -16.24 9.95
C SER A 473 20.02 -16.26 11.10
N LYS A 474 19.32 -17.39 11.28
CA LYS A 474 18.18 -17.54 12.22
C LYS A 474 18.38 -16.92 13.60
N SER A 475 19.52 -17.15 14.25
CA SER A 475 19.76 -16.72 15.63
C SER A 475 19.97 -15.21 15.81
N THR A 476 20.24 -14.46 14.75
CA THR A 476 20.54 -13.02 14.83
C THR A 476 19.63 -12.15 13.97
N PHE A 477 18.85 -12.75 13.06
CA PHE A 477 18.00 -12.03 12.13
C PHE A 477 16.99 -11.12 12.85
N HIS A 478 16.26 -11.65 13.83
CA HIS A 478 15.22 -10.90 14.53
C HIS A 478 15.73 -9.63 15.21
N LEU A 479 16.85 -9.72 15.92
CA LEU A 479 17.48 -8.55 16.54
C LEU A 479 17.87 -7.50 15.49
N LYS A 480 18.50 -7.92 14.38
CA LYS A 480 18.86 -7.02 13.27
C LYS A 480 17.63 -6.39 12.62
N TYR A 481 16.55 -7.16 12.47
CA TYR A 481 15.29 -6.70 11.89
C TYR A 481 14.60 -5.66 12.76
N LYS A 482 14.58 -5.84 14.08
CA LYS A 482 14.07 -4.82 15.02
C LYS A 482 14.83 -3.51 14.92
N GLU A 483 16.17 -3.56 14.91
CA GLU A 483 16.99 -2.37 14.80
C GLU A 483 16.81 -1.67 13.44
N PHE A 484 16.69 -2.44 12.36
CA PHE A 484 16.35 -1.92 11.03
C PHE A 484 15.02 -1.18 11.02
N LEU A 485 13.95 -1.78 11.55
CA LEU A 485 12.63 -1.14 11.64
C LEU A 485 12.64 0.09 12.55
N ARG A 486 13.32 0.00 13.71
CA ARG A 486 13.43 1.11 14.67
C ARG A 486 14.11 2.33 14.07
N GLU A 487 15.14 2.13 13.24
CA GLU A 487 15.88 3.22 12.60
C GLU A 487 15.25 3.75 11.31
N THR A 488 14.05 3.29 10.96
CA THR A 488 13.32 3.78 9.78
C THR A 488 13.15 5.30 9.83
N GLY A 489 13.45 5.95 8.71
CA GLY A 489 13.39 7.42 8.59
C GLY A 489 14.59 8.17 9.15
N LYS A 490 15.52 7.50 9.83
CA LYS A 490 16.79 8.12 10.28
C LYS A 490 17.88 8.10 9.23
N ALA A 491 17.81 7.16 8.29
CA ALA A 491 18.70 7.06 7.15
C ALA A 491 17.95 6.46 5.96
N PRO A 492 18.45 6.64 4.73
CA PRO A 492 17.91 5.97 3.54
C PRO A 492 17.85 4.45 3.73
N VAL A 493 16.81 3.79 3.20
CA VAL A 493 16.63 2.34 3.36
C VAL A 493 17.81 1.54 2.79
N GLU A 494 18.45 2.06 1.74
CA GLU A 494 19.69 1.49 1.18
C GLU A 494 20.81 1.40 2.24
N GLU A 495 20.97 2.45 3.05
CA GLU A 495 21.98 2.50 4.11
C GLU A 495 21.59 1.62 5.30
N LEU A 496 20.30 1.60 5.67
CA LEU A 496 19.81 0.78 6.77
C LEU A 496 19.96 -0.72 6.47
N LEU A 497 19.63 -1.16 5.25
CA LEU A 497 19.83 -2.57 4.85
C LEU A 497 21.30 -2.95 4.80
N LYS A 498 22.18 -2.04 4.34
CA LYS A 498 23.63 -2.26 4.38
C LYS A 498 24.15 -2.36 5.81
N LYS A 499 23.67 -1.50 6.72
CA LYS A 499 24.08 -1.46 8.12
C LYS A 499 23.69 -2.73 8.88
N HIS A 500 22.44 -3.17 8.75
CA HIS A 500 21.90 -4.26 9.59
C HIS A 500 22.05 -5.65 8.96
N PHE A 501 22.06 -5.74 7.62
CA PHE A 501 22.08 -7.01 6.90
C PHE A 501 23.25 -7.16 5.92
N GLU A 502 24.22 -6.24 5.94
CA GLU A 502 25.42 -6.28 5.06
C GLU A 502 25.05 -6.43 3.57
N THR A 503 23.89 -5.89 3.19
CA THR A 503 23.27 -6.09 1.89
C THR A 503 23.35 -4.83 1.05
N ASP A 504 23.77 -4.97 -0.21
CA ASP A 504 23.82 -3.87 -1.17
C ASP A 504 22.62 -3.93 -2.12
N LEU A 505 21.69 -2.98 -1.99
CA LEU A 505 20.52 -2.86 -2.86
C LEU A 505 20.86 -2.51 -4.32
N LYS A 506 22.06 -1.99 -4.58
CA LYS A 506 22.54 -1.74 -5.95
C LYS A 506 23.01 -3.03 -6.64
N SER A 507 22.99 -4.16 -5.95
CA SER A 507 23.32 -5.46 -6.52
C SER A 507 22.09 -6.10 -7.16
N TYR A 508 22.20 -6.47 -8.44
CA TYR A 508 21.25 -7.35 -9.13
C TYR A 508 20.94 -8.61 -8.30
N VAL A 509 21.97 -9.19 -7.68
CA VAL A 509 21.87 -10.46 -6.94
C VAL A 509 20.90 -10.35 -5.76
N PHE A 510 20.78 -9.18 -5.13
CA PHE A 510 19.82 -8.99 -4.04
C PHE A 510 18.38 -9.16 -4.54
N TRP A 511 18.05 -8.58 -5.69
CA TRP A 511 16.71 -8.64 -6.28
C TRP A 511 16.41 -10.02 -6.90
N ASP A 512 17.42 -10.64 -7.54
CA ASP A 512 17.30 -11.98 -8.14
C ASP A 512 16.96 -13.08 -7.13
N LYS A 513 17.36 -12.94 -5.86
CA LYS A 513 16.99 -13.89 -4.78
C LYS A 513 15.47 -14.06 -4.67
N ALA A 514 14.70 -12.98 -4.79
CA ALA A 514 13.24 -13.04 -4.75
C ALA A 514 12.69 -13.85 -5.95
N PHE A 515 13.20 -13.60 -7.16
CA PHE A 515 12.78 -14.31 -8.36
C PHE A 515 13.11 -15.80 -8.35
N ARG A 516 14.19 -16.21 -7.68
CA ARG A 516 14.46 -17.64 -7.45
C ARG A 516 13.38 -18.31 -6.62
N GLN A 517 12.85 -17.64 -5.59
CA GLN A 517 11.75 -18.19 -4.80
C GLN A 517 10.45 -18.20 -5.60
N ILE A 518 10.13 -17.12 -6.31
CA ILE A 518 8.96 -17.05 -7.20
C ILE A 518 9.01 -18.17 -8.25
N SER A 519 10.19 -18.42 -8.83
CA SER A 519 10.40 -19.50 -9.79
C SER A 519 10.15 -20.89 -9.19
N LYS A 520 10.61 -21.13 -7.94
CA LYS A 520 10.35 -22.38 -7.22
C LYS A 520 8.86 -22.58 -6.98
N ASP A 521 8.14 -21.53 -6.59
CA ASP A 521 6.69 -21.57 -6.35
C ASP A 521 5.94 -21.90 -7.66
N ILE A 522 6.33 -21.27 -8.78
CA ILE A 522 5.80 -21.57 -10.12
C ILE A 522 6.08 -23.04 -10.51
N ASP A 523 7.31 -23.51 -10.33
CA ASP A 523 7.70 -24.89 -10.66
C ASP A 523 7.02 -25.93 -9.78
N GLU A 524 6.78 -25.61 -8.52
CA GLU A 524 5.99 -26.45 -7.62
C GLU A 524 4.53 -26.49 -8.07
N TYR A 525 3.91 -25.34 -8.32
CA TYR A 525 2.53 -25.27 -8.81
C TYR A 525 2.34 -26.09 -10.10
N LEU A 526 3.22 -25.90 -11.09
CA LEU A 526 3.23 -26.64 -12.35
C LEU A 526 3.35 -28.15 -12.18
N ARG A 527 4.09 -28.63 -11.17
CA ARG A 527 4.23 -30.06 -10.88
C ARG A 527 2.99 -30.66 -10.24
N LEU A 528 2.15 -29.85 -9.61
CA LEU A 528 0.92 -30.31 -8.97
C LEU A 528 -0.26 -30.36 -9.97
N MET A 529 -0.22 -29.57 -11.05
CA MET A 529 -1.21 -29.58 -12.14
C MET A 529 -1.13 -30.89 -12.95
#